data_AF-A0A7W1UNU9-F1
#
_entry.id   AF-A0A7W1UNU9-F1
#
_cell.length_a   1.000
_cell.length_b   1.000
_cell.length_c   1.000
_cell.angle_alpha   90.00
_cell.angle_beta   90.00
_cell.angle_gamma   90.00
#
_symmetry.space_group_name_H-M   'P 1'
#
loop_
_entity.id
_entity.type
_entity.pdbx_description
1 polymer ?
#
loop_
_entity_poly.entity_id
_entity_poly.type
_entity_poly.pdbx_seq_one_letter_code
_entity_poly.pdbx_strand_id
1 'polypeptide(L)' 'MKHWLVKSEPFKYSWDQFVKDKKAVWDGVRNYAARNNMRAMKKGDLVLFYHSNEGLDIVGIAKVVK' A
#
# COMPACT_ATOMS: atom_id res chain seq x y z
N MET A 1 2.94 2.12 -17.33
CA MET A 1 2.86 1.49 -16.00
C MET A 1 3.20 2.55 -14.98
N LYS A 2 2.31 2.84 -14.03
CA LYS A 2 2.56 3.85 -12.99
C LYS A 2 3.15 3.17 -11.75
N HIS A 3 3.79 3.98 -10.92
CA HIS A 3 4.32 3.56 -9.63
C HIS A 3 3.62 4.34 -8.53
N TRP A 4 3.31 3.67 -7.43
CA TRP A 4 2.59 4.24 -6.31
C TRP A 4 3.35 3.96 -5.01
N LEU A 5 3.02 4.69 -3.96
CA LEU A 5 3.48 4.40 -2.60
C LEU A 5 2.26 4.42 -1.70
N VAL A 6 2.11 3.39 -0.87
CA VAL A 6 1.11 3.31 0.18
C VAL A 6 1.79 3.27 1.53
N LYS A 7 1.14 3.86 2.54
CA LYS A 7 1.66 3.94 3.90
C LYS A 7 0.82 3.10 4.84
N SER A 8 1.47 2.32 5.69
CA SER A 8 0.82 1.59 6.78
C SER A 8 1.67 1.71 8.04
N GLU A 9 1.01 1.86 9.19
CA GLU A 9 1.67 1.74 10.48
C GLU A 9 1.93 0.24 10.75
N PRO A 10 3.17 -0.18 11.03
CA PRO A 10 3.51 -1.60 11.12
C PRO A 10 2.71 -2.34 12.20
N PHE A 11 2.38 -1.69 13.31
CA PHE A 11 1.57 -2.30 14.37
C PHE A 11 0.10 -2.50 13.99
N LYS A 12 -0.42 -1.78 12.98
CA LYS A 12 -1.78 -1.97 12.46
C LYS A 12 -1.82 -3.00 11.34
N TYR A 13 -0.93 -2.87 10.36
CA TYR A 13 -0.82 -3.80 9.25
C TYR A 13 0.59 -3.80 8.68
N SER A 14 1.41 -4.78 9.07
CA SER A 14 2.82 -4.87 8.71
C SER A 14 3.05 -5.49 7.33
N TRP A 15 4.27 -5.37 6.84
CA TRP A 15 4.70 -6.05 5.61
C TRP A 15 4.68 -7.57 5.77
N ASP A 16 5.15 -8.08 6.90
CA ASP A 16 5.12 -9.52 7.19
C ASP A 16 3.70 -10.08 7.18
N GLN A 17 2.73 -9.31 7.70
CA GLN A 17 1.33 -9.69 7.63
C GLN A 17 0.83 -9.71 6.19
N PHE A 18 1.14 -8.68 5.41
CA PHE A 18 0.79 -8.63 3.98
C PHE A 18 1.37 -9.82 3.19
N VAL A 19 2.63 -10.19 3.45
CA VAL A 19 3.28 -11.35 2.81
C VAL A 19 2.57 -12.65 3.17
N LYS A 20 2.15 -12.83 4.43
CA LYS A 20 1.37 -14.00 4.88
C LYS A 20 0.00 -14.05 4.20
N ASP A 21 -0.68 -12.91 4.11
CA ASP A 21 -2.02 -12.80 3.52
C ASP A 21 -2.02 -12.94 2.00
N LYS A 22 -0.87 -12.68 1.34
CA LYS A 22 -0.63 -12.70 -0.12
C LYS A 22 -1.40 -11.64 -0.91
N LYS A 23 -2.49 -11.11 -0.37
CA LYS A 23 -3.31 -10.03 -0.93
C LYS A 23 -4.08 -9.32 0.19
N ALA A 24 -4.33 -8.04 0.02
CA ALA A 24 -5.09 -7.24 0.97
C ALA A 24 -6.04 -6.29 0.24
N VAL A 25 -7.12 -5.89 0.93
CA VAL A 25 -7.91 -4.73 0.55
C VAL A 25 -7.25 -3.51 1.17
N TRP A 26 -6.90 -2.52 0.36
CA TRP A 26 -6.36 -1.27 0.88
C TRP A 26 -7.51 -0.36 1.31
N ASP A 27 -7.97 -0.51 2.55
CA ASP A 27 -9.05 0.29 3.11
C ASP A 27 -8.54 1.45 3.98
N GLY A 28 -9.39 2.03 4.82
CA GLY A 28 -8.98 3.06 5.79
C GLY A 28 -8.63 4.43 5.21
N VAL A 29 -8.52 4.59 3.88
CA VAL A 29 -8.17 5.88 3.26
C VAL A 29 -9.31 6.89 3.41
N ARG A 30 -9.07 7.94 4.20
CA ARG A 30 -10.02 9.06 4.43
C ARG A 30 -9.60 10.37 3.76
N ASN A 31 -8.36 10.45 3.25
CA ASN A 31 -7.90 11.62 2.52
C ASN A 31 -8.41 11.58 1.07
N TYR A 32 -9.04 12.69 0.61
CA TYR A 32 -9.65 12.76 -0.71
C TYR A 32 -8.64 12.63 -1.87
N ALA A 33 -7.45 13.22 -1.75
CA ALA A 33 -6.42 13.11 -2.78
C ALA A 33 -5.87 11.69 -2.87
N ALA A 34 -5.59 11.05 -1.73
CA ALA A 34 -5.16 9.65 -1.69
C ALA A 34 -6.22 8.70 -2.26
N ARG A 35 -7.51 8.93 -1.95
CA ARG A 35 -8.62 8.19 -2.56
C ARG A 35 -8.65 8.34 -4.08
N ASN A 36 -8.45 9.56 -4.59
CA ASN A 36 -8.42 9.81 -6.03
C ASN A 36 -7.21 9.14 -6.69
N ASN A 37 -6.05 9.10 -6.03
CA ASN A 37 -4.89 8.34 -6.48
C ASN A 37 -5.19 6.85 -6.58
N MET A 38 -5.83 6.26 -5.56
CA MET A 38 -6.27 4.87 -5.59
C MET A 38 -7.22 4.56 -6.73
N ARG A 39 -8.18 5.46 -7.03
CA ARG A 39 -9.08 5.32 -8.18
C ARG A 39 -8.36 5.38 -9.53
N ALA A 40 -7.18 6.00 -9.58
CA ALA A 40 -6.35 6.09 -10.78
C ALA A 40 -5.36 4.92 -10.93
N MET A 41 -5.21 4.07 -9.91
CA MET A 41 -4.39 2.86 -9.97
C MET A 41 -4.99 1.85 -10.95
N LYS A 42 -4.14 1.15 -11.69
CA LYS A 42 -4.55 0.10 -12.63
C LYS A 42 -3.95 -1.23 -12.21
N LYS A 43 -4.70 -2.32 -12.43
CA LYS A 43 -4.19 -3.68 -12.28
C LYS A 43 -2.89 -3.81 -13.05
N GLY A 44 -1.82 -4.23 -12.37
CA GLY A 44 -0.49 -4.23 -12.97
C GLY A 44 0.50 -3.25 -12.35
N ASP A 45 0.02 -2.09 -11.89
CA ASP A 45 0.88 -1.05 -11.35
C ASP A 45 1.60 -1.53 -10.08
N LEU A 46 2.85 -1.09 -9.94
CA LEU A 46 3.68 -1.41 -8.77
C LEU A 46 3.41 -0.42 -7.64
N VAL A 47 3.46 -0.94 -6.41
CA VAL A 47 3.15 -0.20 -5.20
C VAL A 47 4.27 -0.42 -4.18
N LEU A 48 4.98 0.64 -3.81
CA LEU A 48 5.93 0.64 -2.71
C LEU A 48 5.15 0.60 -1.39
N PHE A 49 5.45 -0.38 -0.54
CA PHE A 49 4.86 -0.48 0.80
C PHE A 49 5.79 0.22 1.79
N TYR A 50 5.30 1.31 2.39
CA TYR A 50 6.05 2.15 3.30
C TYR A 50 5.54 2.00 4.74
N HIS A 51 6.43 1.72 5.68
CA HIS A 51 6.09 1.77 7.11
C HIS A 51 6.11 3.22 7.59
N SER A 52 5.00 3.69 8.16
CA SER A 52 4.86 5.05 8.68
C SER A 52 4.81 5.08 10.20
N ASN A 53 5.18 6.23 10.79
CA ASN A 53 5.37 6.51 12.22
C ASN A 53 6.53 5.72 12.87
N GLU A 54 6.67 4.44 12.54
CA GLU A 54 7.74 3.56 12.97
C GLU A 54 8.37 2.89 11.74
N GLY A 55 9.68 2.59 11.77
CA GLY A 55 10.42 2.04 10.62
C GLY A 55 10.78 3.09 9.55
N LEU A 56 9.82 3.94 9.15
CA LEU A 56 9.98 5.06 8.20
C LEU A 56 10.71 4.71 6.89
N ASP A 57 10.53 3.49 6.40
CA ASP A 57 11.24 2.91 5.27
C ASP A 57 10.30 2.21 4.27
N ILE A 58 10.83 1.96 3.08
CA ILE A 58 10.16 1.10 2.09
C ILE A 58 10.59 -0.33 2.37
N VAL A 59 9.63 -1.16 2.77
CA VAL A 59 9.88 -2.54 3.22
C VAL A 59 9.54 -3.59 2.17
N GLY A 60 8.91 -3.18 1.07
CA GLY A 60 8.55 -4.11 0.00
C GLY A 60 7.86 -3.47 -1.20
N ILE A 61 7.62 -4.31 -2.20
CA ILE A 61 6.90 -3.95 -3.43
C ILE A 61 5.72 -4.89 -3.60
N ALA A 62 4.53 -4.31 -3.75
CA ALA A 62 3.29 -4.99 -4.08
C ALA A 62 2.83 -4.63 -5.50
N LYS A 63 1.75 -5.26 -5.95
CA LYS A 63 1.14 -5.02 -7.25
C LYS A 63 -0.36 -4.85 -7.10
N VAL A 64 -0.94 -3.90 -7.82
CA VAL A 64 -2.40 -3.71 -7.85
C VAL A 64 -3.04 -4.90 -8.57
N VAL A 65 -4.00 -5.56 -7.90
CA VAL A 65 -4.65 -6.79 -8.41
C VAL A 65 -6.10 -6.60 -8.83
N LYS A 66 -6.79 -5.56 -8.33
CA LYS A 66 -8.18 -5.22 -8.61
C LYS A 66 -8.36 -3.72 -8.69
#